data_AF-G1VRS7-F1
#
_entry.id   AF-G1VRS7-F1
#
_cell.length_a   1.000
_cell.length_b   1.000
_cell.length_c   1.000
_cell.angle_alpha   90.00
_cell.angle_beta   90.00
_cell.angle_gamma   90.00
#
_symmetry.space_group_name_H-M   'P 1'
#
loop_
_entity.id
_entity.type
_entity.pdbx_description
1 polymer ?
#
loop_
_entity_poly.entity_id
_entity_poly.type
_entity_poly.pdbx_seq_one_letter_code
_entity_poly.pdbx_strand_id
1 'polypeptide(L)'
;MANKAVNKKKKGMNGEELAGMHIYKDDHNRYVYYNVFDHVGYILNDIPKYKTYSSRFIVGLIGGILAYSFDLGALLSIIIGVVAYALMEVKFRLFLKKQTQIPNFKPKERPPRLLTAASEETKKIYMKIAAYLLFGILIILLPFSEGGYDDLMKAMCIALGILAIGVSLFQVRALFYKKANPSLTDKK
;
A
#
# COMPACT_ATOMS: atom_id res chain seq x y z
N MET A 1 -7.68 -45.03 16.60
CA MET A 1 -8.88 -44.19 16.36
C MET A 1 -8.42 -42.84 15.83
N ALA A 2 -8.79 -42.53 14.59
CA ALA A 2 -8.36 -41.33 13.87
C ALA A 2 -9.28 -40.14 14.23
N ASN A 3 -8.74 -39.08 14.83
CA ASN A 3 -9.48 -37.84 15.01
C ASN A 3 -9.29 -36.93 13.79
N LYS A 4 -10.18 -37.13 12.81
CA LYS A 4 -10.63 -36.08 11.90
C LYS A 4 -11.28 -34.97 12.73
N ALA A 5 -10.80 -33.74 12.60
CA ALA A 5 -11.62 -32.54 12.33
C ALA A 5 -10.89 -31.25 12.73
N VAL A 6 -10.03 -30.72 11.85
CA VAL A 6 -10.01 -29.28 11.56
C VAL A 6 -9.67 -29.09 10.09
N ASN A 7 -10.50 -29.64 9.19
CA ASN A 7 -10.54 -29.16 7.81
C ASN A 7 -11.39 -27.89 7.82
N LYS A 8 -10.81 -26.78 8.31
CA LYS A 8 -11.38 -25.44 8.15
C LYS A 8 -11.27 -25.13 6.67
N LYS A 9 -12.32 -25.49 5.91
CA LYS A 9 -12.50 -25.10 4.50
C LYS A 9 -12.10 -23.64 4.38
N LYS A 10 -10.92 -23.37 3.81
CA LYS A 10 -10.56 -22.05 3.29
C LYS A 10 -11.52 -21.80 2.14
N LYS A 11 -12.70 -21.25 2.47
CA LYS A 11 -13.67 -20.78 1.50
C LYS A 11 -12.92 -19.75 0.66
N GLY A 12 -12.68 -20.12 -0.61
CA GLY A 12 -11.81 -19.42 -1.52
C GLY A 12 -12.08 -17.93 -1.52
N MET A 13 -11.08 -17.16 -1.12
CA MET A 13 -11.11 -15.72 -1.27
C MET A 13 -10.89 -15.40 -2.74
N ASN A 14 -11.99 -15.31 -3.48
CA ASN A 14 -12.04 -14.83 -4.86
C ASN A 14 -11.79 -13.31 -4.92
N GLY A 15 -10.55 -12.89 -4.66
CA GLY A 15 -10.06 -11.53 -4.90
C GLY A 15 -8.63 -11.34 -4.40
N GLU A 16 -7.94 -10.28 -4.83
CA GLU A 16 -6.66 -9.85 -4.24
C GLU A 16 -6.85 -9.69 -2.71
N GLU A 17 -5.89 -10.16 -1.91
CA GLU A 17 -5.91 -9.94 -0.47
C GLU A 17 -5.65 -8.47 -0.15
N LEU A 18 -6.42 -7.85 0.73
CA LEU A 18 -6.25 -6.44 1.10
C LEU A 18 -5.62 -6.34 2.49
N ALA A 19 -4.40 -5.79 2.55
CA ALA A 19 -3.73 -5.38 3.78
C ALA A 19 -3.41 -3.89 3.70
N GLY A 20 -3.51 -3.22 4.84
CA GLY A 20 -3.26 -1.79 4.94
C GLY A 20 -3.31 -1.33 6.39
N MET A 21 -2.93 -0.07 6.62
CA MET A 21 -3.14 0.54 7.93
C MET A 21 -4.64 0.59 8.22
N HIS A 22 -5.02 0.07 9.39
CA HIS A 22 -6.40 0.01 9.87
C HIS A 22 -7.36 -0.85 9.03
N ILE A 23 -6.84 -1.76 8.20
CA ILE A 23 -7.64 -2.80 7.55
C ILE A 23 -7.69 -4.03 8.44
N TYR A 24 -8.91 -4.52 8.66
CA TYR A 24 -9.21 -5.71 9.45
C TYR A 24 -10.18 -6.62 8.69
N LYS A 25 -10.28 -7.87 9.13
CA LYS A 25 -11.34 -8.78 8.71
C LYS A 25 -12.41 -8.90 9.80
N ASP A 26 -13.68 -8.87 9.40
CA ASP A 26 -14.80 -9.18 10.30
C ASP A 26 -15.05 -10.70 10.41
N ASP A 27 -16.02 -11.10 11.23
CA ASP A 27 -16.38 -12.51 11.42
C ASP A 27 -16.91 -13.20 10.15
N HIS A 28 -17.30 -12.41 9.15
CA HIS A 28 -17.75 -12.86 7.84
C HIS A 28 -16.63 -12.83 6.79
N ASN A 29 -15.38 -12.62 7.22
CA ASN A 29 -14.18 -12.55 6.37
C ASN A 29 -14.24 -11.43 5.32
N ARG A 30 -14.99 -10.35 5.59
CA ARG A 30 -15.07 -9.13 4.79
C ARG A 30 -14.04 -8.11 5.28
N TYR A 31 -13.51 -7.30 4.37
CA TYR A 31 -12.59 -6.23 4.74
C TYR A 31 -13.32 -5.06 5.39
N VAL A 32 -12.79 -4.60 6.52
CA VAL A 32 -13.29 -3.46 7.28
C VAL A 32 -12.17 -2.45 7.45
N TYR A 33 -12.41 -1.21 7.02
CA TYR A 33 -11.56 -0.08 7.36
C TYR A 33 -12.01 0.48 8.71
N TYR A 34 -11.11 0.54 9.68
CA TYR A 34 -11.40 1.11 10.99
C TYR A 34 -10.96 2.57 11.06
N ASN A 35 -11.89 3.46 11.37
CA ASN A 35 -11.56 4.84 11.72
C ASN A 35 -11.29 4.93 13.23
N VAL A 36 -10.05 5.28 13.58
CA VAL A 36 -9.61 5.39 14.99
C VAL A 36 -10.24 6.60 15.68
N PHE A 37 -10.57 7.65 14.94
CA PHE A 37 -11.15 8.87 15.53
C PHE A 37 -12.59 8.62 16.00
N ASP A 38 -13.40 7.99 15.16
CA ASP A 38 -14.83 7.80 15.42
C ASP A 38 -15.16 6.41 15.98
N HIS A 39 -14.17 5.50 16.07
CA HIS A 39 -14.34 4.10 16.48
C HIS A 39 -15.35 3.31 15.62
N VAL A 40 -15.50 3.70 14.35
CA VAL A 40 -16.41 3.07 13.38
C VAL A 40 -15.64 2.19 12.40
N GLY A 41 -16.14 0.97 12.20
CA GLY A 41 -15.70 0.08 11.11
C GLY A 41 -16.54 0.30 9.86
N TYR A 42 -15.90 0.48 8.71
CA TYR A 42 -16.54 0.64 7.40
C TYR A 42 -16.30 -0.61 6.55
N ILE A 43 -17.35 -1.34 6.20
CA ILE A 43 -17.25 -2.54 5.36
C ILE A 43 -16.94 -2.11 3.93
N LEU A 44 -15.80 -2.57 3.39
CA LEU A 44 -15.34 -2.17 2.07
C LEU A 44 -15.98 -3.03 0.98
N ASN A 45 -16.96 -2.46 0.28
CA ASN A 45 -17.64 -3.14 -0.83
C ASN A 45 -16.91 -2.96 -2.19
N ASP A 46 -16.09 -1.91 -2.32
CA ASP A 46 -15.33 -1.60 -3.54
C ASP A 46 -13.84 -1.41 -3.19
N ILE A 47 -13.09 -2.52 -3.23
CA ILE A 47 -11.66 -2.55 -2.89
C ILE A 47 -10.82 -1.68 -3.85
N PRO A 48 -11.02 -1.72 -5.19
CA PRO A 48 -10.29 -0.84 -6.11
C PRO A 48 -10.47 0.65 -5.78
N LYS A 49 -11.71 1.14 -5.59
CA LYS A 49 -11.92 2.54 -5.23
C LYS A 49 -11.30 2.89 -3.88
N TYR A 50 -11.38 1.99 -2.90
CA TYR A 50 -10.68 2.18 -1.63
C TYR A 50 -9.17 2.32 -1.83
N LYS A 51 -8.52 1.45 -2.62
CA LYS A 51 -7.07 1.53 -2.90
C LYS A 51 -6.71 2.88 -3.53
N THR A 52 -7.52 3.39 -4.46
CA THR A 52 -7.30 4.71 -5.09
C THR A 52 -7.48 5.87 -4.12
N TYR A 53 -8.50 5.87 -3.26
CA TYR A 53 -8.72 6.98 -2.34
C TYR A 53 -7.85 6.93 -1.09
N SER A 54 -7.40 5.74 -0.67
CA SER A 54 -6.48 5.57 0.45
C SER A 54 -5.05 6.04 0.11
N SER A 55 -4.68 6.14 -1.16
CA SER A 55 -3.39 6.70 -1.61
C SER A 55 -3.33 8.23 -1.56
N ARG A 56 -4.30 8.91 -0.94
CA ARG A 56 -4.38 10.38 -0.80
C ARG A 56 -3.08 11.08 -0.41
N PHE A 57 -2.30 10.50 0.52
CA PHE A 57 -1.01 11.06 0.93
C PHE A 57 0.04 10.99 -0.20
N ILE A 58 0.07 9.87 -0.92
CA ILE A 58 0.97 9.67 -2.07
C ILE A 58 0.62 10.65 -3.19
N VAL A 59 -0.68 10.85 -3.47
CA VAL A 59 -1.13 11.80 -4.49
C VAL A 59 -0.73 13.23 -4.14
N GLY A 60 -0.88 13.64 -2.87
CA GLY A 60 -0.43 14.95 -2.40
C GLY A 60 1.08 15.14 -2.55
N LEU A 61 1.87 14.15 -2.13
CA LEU A 61 3.33 14.18 -2.26
C LEU A 61 3.78 14.26 -3.72
N ILE A 62 3.24 13.41 -4.60
CA ILE A 62 3.55 13.42 -6.03
C ILE A 62 3.16 14.76 -6.65
N GLY A 63 1.97 15.29 -6.32
CA GLY A 63 1.53 16.59 -6.81
C GLY A 63 2.50 17.72 -6.43
N GLY A 64 2.98 17.73 -5.18
CA GLY A 64 3.95 18.72 -4.72
C GLY A 64 5.33 18.57 -5.38
N ILE A 65 5.85 17.34 -5.46
CA ILE A 65 7.15 17.07 -6.10
C ILE A 65 7.10 17.48 -7.58
N LEU A 66 6.07 17.06 -8.31
CA LEU A 66 5.91 17.42 -9.72
C LEU A 66 5.80 18.94 -9.91
N ALA A 67 5.03 19.63 -9.07
CA ALA A 67 4.91 21.08 -9.13
C ALA A 67 6.26 21.77 -8.89
N TYR A 68 7.10 21.25 -7.99
CA TYR A 68 8.44 21.75 -7.77
C TYR A 68 9.36 21.51 -8.98
N SER A 69 9.21 20.37 -9.66
CA SER A 69 9.94 20.06 -10.90
C SER A 69 9.63 21.00 -12.07
N PHE A 70 8.56 21.80 -11.99
CA PHE A 70 8.22 22.83 -12.98
C PHE A 70 8.65 24.25 -12.55
N ASP A 71 9.56 24.38 -11.57
CA ASP A 71 10.07 25.65 -11.06
C ASP A 71 8.99 26.62 -10.53
N LEU A 72 7.83 26.09 -10.09
CA LEU A 72 6.73 26.89 -9.56
C LEU A 72 7.02 27.55 -8.20
N GLY A 73 8.21 27.32 -7.63
CA GLY A 73 8.63 27.81 -6.33
C GLY A 73 8.11 26.94 -5.17
N ALA A 74 8.95 26.74 -4.15
CA ALA A 74 8.69 25.78 -3.07
C ALA A 74 7.34 25.97 -2.35
N LEU A 75 6.96 27.22 -2.05
CA LEU A 75 5.70 27.52 -1.37
C LEU A 75 4.49 27.10 -2.23
N LEU A 76 4.50 27.41 -3.52
CA LEU A 76 3.40 27.08 -4.42
C LEU A 76 3.31 25.56 -4.65
N SER A 77 4.45 24.87 -4.77
CA SER A 77 4.50 23.42 -4.86
C SER A 77 3.90 22.73 -3.62
N ILE A 78 4.21 23.23 -2.42
CA ILE A 78 3.60 22.74 -1.18
C ILE A 78 2.09 22.96 -1.21
N ILE A 79 1.62 24.16 -1.59
CA ILE A 79 0.18 24.46 -1.69
C ILE A 79 -0.51 23.49 -2.66
N ILE A 80 0.07 23.25 -3.84
CA ILE A 80 -0.48 22.31 -4.83
C ILE A 80 -0.57 20.90 -4.25
N GLY A 81 0.48 20.44 -3.55
CA GLY A 81 0.47 19.13 -2.88
C GLY A 81 -0.62 19.03 -1.81
N VAL A 82 -0.80 20.07 -0.99
CA VAL A 82 -1.85 20.13 0.04
C VAL A 82 -3.25 20.14 -0.58
N VAL A 83 -3.46 20.89 -1.66
CA VAL A 83 -4.74 20.91 -2.38
C VAL A 83 -5.05 19.54 -2.97
N ALA A 84 -4.07 18.89 -3.62
CA ALA A 84 -4.23 17.55 -4.17
C ALA A 84 -4.56 16.52 -3.07
N TYR A 85 -3.88 16.59 -1.92
CA TYR A 85 -4.20 15.78 -0.75
C TYR A 85 -5.63 16.03 -0.26
N ALA A 86 -6.03 17.30 -0.07
CA ALA A 86 -7.33 17.67 0.45
C ALA A 86 -8.48 17.16 -0.45
N LEU A 87 -8.33 17.29 -1.77
CA LEU A 87 -9.30 16.75 -2.74
C LEU A 87 -9.47 15.23 -2.59
N MET A 88 -8.37 14.50 -2.40
CA MET A 88 -8.39 13.05 -2.21
C MET A 88 -8.94 12.66 -0.82
N GLU A 89 -8.66 13.43 0.23
CA GLU A 89 -9.23 13.25 1.56
C GLU A 89 -10.75 13.42 1.54
N VAL A 90 -11.26 14.44 0.84
CA VAL A 90 -12.71 14.64 0.67
C VAL A 90 -13.34 13.44 -0.06
N LYS A 91 -12.75 13.00 -1.18
CA LYS A 91 -13.23 11.81 -1.91
C LYS A 91 -13.21 10.56 -1.04
N PHE A 92 -12.16 10.38 -0.23
CA PHE A 92 -12.04 9.26 0.70
C PHE A 92 -13.15 9.26 1.76
N ARG A 93 -13.40 10.41 2.41
CA ARG A 93 -14.47 10.51 3.42
C ARG A 93 -15.85 10.31 2.81
N LEU A 94 -16.11 10.87 1.63
CA LEU A 94 -17.37 10.66 0.91
C LEU A 94 -17.57 9.18 0.52
N PHE A 95 -16.51 8.50 0.11
CA PHE A 95 -16.54 7.07 -0.16
C PHE A 95 -16.87 6.25 1.09
N LEU A 96 -16.24 6.56 2.23
CA LEU A 96 -16.50 5.88 3.50
C LEU A 96 -17.94 6.07 4.00
N LYS A 97 -18.49 7.29 3.88
CA LYS A 97 -19.89 7.57 4.28
C LYS A 97 -20.92 6.71 3.53
N LYS A 98 -20.60 6.28 2.31
CA LYS A 98 -21.45 5.39 1.50
C LYS A 98 -21.32 3.91 1.87
N GLN A 99 -20.31 3.53 2.66
CA GLN A 99 -20.12 2.15 3.09
C GLN A 99 -21.03 1.81 4.27
N THR A 100 -21.30 0.52 4.45
CA THR A 100 -21.99 0.03 5.65
C THR A 100 -21.11 0.23 6.88
N GLN A 101 -21.68 0.85 7.91
CA GLN A 101 -20.97 1.22 9.13
C GLN A 101 -21.27 0.23 10.25
N ILE A 102 -20.24 -0.10 11.02
CA ILE A 102 -20.30 -0.92 12.24
C ILE A 102 -19.83 -0.02 13.38
N PRO A 103 -20.75 0.57 14.16
CA PRO A 103 -20.39 1.34 15.35
C PRO A 103 -19.64 0.48 16.36
N ASN A 104 -18.68 1.07 17.07
CA ASN A 104 -17.87 0.41 18.11
C ASN A 104 -17.19 -0.89 17.62
N PHE A 105 -16.71 -0.87 16.37
CA PHE A 105 -16.04 -2.03 15.78
C PHE A 105 -14.76 -2.35 16.58
N LYS A 106 -14.69 -3.56 17.13
CA LYS A 106 -13.50 -4.06 17.83
C LYS A 106 -12.57 -4.71 16.80
N PRO A 107 -11.38 -4.14 16.54
CA PRO A 107 -10.48 -4.72 15.57
C PRO A 107 -9.98 -6.10 16.02
N LYS A 108 -10.06 -7.09 15.13
CA LYS A 108 -9.64 -8.48 15.41
C LYS A 108 -8.34 -8.81 14.71
N GLU A 109 -8.44 -9.35 13.49
CA GLU A 109 -7.29 -9.82 12.73
C GLU A 109 -6.90 -8.80 11.66
N ARG A 110 -5.60 -8.48 11.62
CA ARG A 110 -5.00 -7.72 10.51
C ARG A 110 -4.50 -8.70 9.45
N PRO A 111 -4.91 -8.55 8.19
CA PRO A 111 -4.36 -9.34 7.10
C PRO A 111 -2.83 -9.18 7.02
N PRO A 112 -2.06 -10.28 6.95
CA PRO A 112 -0.61 -10.19 6.88
C PRO A 112 -0.18 -9.59 5.54
N ARG A 113 0.68 -8.55 5.59
CA ARG A 113 1.17 -7.83 4.40
C ARG A 113 1.84 -8.75 3.37
N LEU A 114 2.52 -9.81 3.83
CA LEU A 114 3.17 -10.79 2.95
C LEU A 114 2.14 -11.54 2.09
N LEU A 115 1.00 -11.92 2.69
CA LEU A 115 -0.08 -12.62 1.97
C LEU A 115 -0.72 -11.69 0.93
N THR A 116 -0.96 -10.42 1.29
CA THR A 116 -1.42 -9.41 0.34
C THR A 116 -0.47 -9.24 -0.84
N ALA A 117 0.82 -9.05 -0.59
CA ALA A 117 1.80 -8.92 -1.66
C ALA A 117 1.86 -10.18 -2.54
N ALA A 118 1.83 -11.37 -1.94
CA ALA A 118 1.86 -12.65 -2.66
C ALA A 118 0.56 -12.94 -3.44
N SER A 119 -0.57 -12.35 -3.04
CA SER A 119 -1.87 -12.52 -3.71
C SER A 119 -2.02 -11.71 -5.00
N GLU A 120 -1.12 -10.75 -5.24
CA GLU A 120 -1.14 -9.95 -6.47
C GLU A 120 -0.74 -10.81 -7.69
N GLU A 121 -1.09 -10.32 -8.89
CA GLU A 121 -0.62 -10.92 -10.14
C GLU A 121 0.90 -10.99 -10.19
N THR A 122 1.43 -12.12 -10.65
CA THR A 122 2.88 -12.37 -10.68
C THR A 122 3.63 -11.31 -11.50
N LYS A 123 3.00 -10.85 -12.61
CA LYS A 123 3.52 -9.75 -13.43
C LYS A 123 3.68 -8.45 -12.62
N LYS A 124 2.70 -8.09 -11.80
CA LYS A 124 2.74 -6.90 -10.92
C LYS A 124 3.87 -7.01 -9.90
N ILE A 125 4.07 -8.19 -9.30
CA ILE A 125 5.15 -8.44 -8.33
C ILE A 125 6.52 -8.23 -9.00
N TYR A 126 6.75 -8.82 -10.18
CA TYR A 126 8.00 -8.61 -10.93
C TYR A 126 8.22 -7.14 -11.30
N MET A 127 7.19 -6.45 -11.77
CA MET A 127 7.29 -5.00 -12.08
C MET A 127 7.69 -4.20 -10.84
N LYS A 128 7.11 -4.49 -9.67
CA LYS A 128 7.49 -3.83 -8.41
C LYS A 128 8.94 -4.12 -8.03
N ILE A 129 9.39 -5.38 -8.13
CA ILE A 129 10.79 -5.74 -7.85
C ILE A 129 11.73 -4.91 -8.73
N ALA A 130 11.49 -4.89 -10.03
CA ALA A 130 12.30 -4.13 -10.99
C ALA A 130 12.25 -2.63 -10.72
N ALA A 131 11.06 -2.06 -10.52
CA ALA A 131 10.88 -0.63 -10.28
C ALA A 131 11.57 -0.16 -9.00
N TYR A 132 11.37 -0.85 -7.87
CA TYR A 132 11.99 -0.46 -6.60
C TYR A 132 13.51 -0.68 -6.59
N LEU A 133 14.00 -1.73 -7.27
CA LEU A 133 15.44 -1.97 -7.39
C LEU A 133 16.11 -0.90 -8.24
N LEU A 134 15.53 -0.59 -9.41
CA LEU A 134 16.04 0.46 -10.29
C LEU A 134 15.97 1.83 -9.62
N PHE A 135 14.84 2.17 -9.00
CA PHE A 135 14.69 3.41 -8.25
C PHE A 135 15.72 3.53 -7.12
N GLY A 136 15.95 2.45 -6.36
CA GLY A 136 16.94 2.46 -5.29
C GLY A 136 18.35 2.73 -5.79
N ILE A 137 18.76 2.09 -6.89
CA ILE A 137 20.09 2.31 -7.50
C ILE A 137 20.21 3.74 -8.02
N LEU A 138 19.21 4.23 -8.77
CA LEU A 138 19.23 5.59 -9.33
C LEU A 138 19.34 6.64 -8.23
N ILE A 139 18.54 6.53 -7.18
CA ILE A 139 18.54 7.50 -6.06
C ILE A 139 19.87 7.49 -5.30
N ILE A 140 20.52 6.33 -5.15
CA ILE A 140 21.86 6.25 -4.53
C ILE A 140 22.90 6.93 -5.40
N LEU A 141 22.86 6.73 -6.72
CA LEU A 141 23.85 7.26 -7.65
C LEU A 141 23.66 8.76 -7.93
N LEU A 142 22.42 9.25 -7.86
CA LEU A 142 22.03 10.63 -8.16
C LEU A 142 22.98 11.70 -7.55
N PRO A 143 23.23 11.72 -6.23
CA PRO A 143 24.07 12.75 -5.63
C PRO A 143 25.58 12.61 -5.96
N PHE A 144 26.01 11.49 -6.55
CA PHE A 144 27.39 11.29 -7.01
C PHE A 144 27.57 11.67 -8.48
N SER A 145 26.50 11.66 -9.28
CA SER A 145 26.53 12.12 -10.67
C SER A 145 26.43 13.63 -10.80
N GLU A 146 25.76 14.30 -9.86
CA GLU A 146 25.56 15.75 -9.86
C GLU A 146 26.41 16.41 -8.77
N GLY A 147 27.40 17.21 -9.16
CA GLY A 147 28.16 18.02 -8.22
C GLY A 147 27.29 19.15 -7.66
N GLY A 148 26.88 19.07 -6.40
CA GLY A 148 26.01 20.08 -5.78
C GLY A 148 25.25 19.61 -4.55
N TYR A 149 25.25 18.31 -4.26
CA TYR A 149 24.62 17.76 -3.07
C TYR A 149 25.54 17.96 -1.86
N ASP A 150 24.98 18.52 -0.78
CA ASP A 150 25.63 18.51 0.52
C ASP A 150 25.65 17.09 1.12
N ASP A 151 26.40 16.90 2.21
CA ASP A 151 26.57 15.59 2.81
C ASP A 151 25.29 15.06 3.48
N LEU A 152 24.41 15.94 3.93
CA LEU A 152 23.11 15.55 4.50
C LEU A 152 22.20 15.00 3.40
N MET A 153 22.13 15.66 2.25
CA MET A 153 21.30 15.27 1.12
C MET A 153 21.81 14.00 0.46
N LYS A 154 23.14 13.82 0.36
CA LYS A 154 23.76 12.52 0.02
C LYS A 154 23.27 11.42 0.96
N ALA A 155 23.37 11.63 2.27
CA ALA A 155 22.96 10.63 3.26
C ALA A 155 21.46 10.29 3.15
N MET A 156 20.60 11.30 2.92
CA MET A 156 19.16 11.10 2.71
C MET A 156 18.85 10.28 1.45
N CYS A 157 19.51 10.59 0.33
CA CYS A 157 19.41 9.82 -0.92
C CYS A 157 19.83 8.36 -0.70
N ILE A 158 20.98 8.13 -0.06
CA ILE A 158 21.46 6.78 0.23
C ILE A 158 20.46 6.02 1.12
N ALA A 159 19.98 6.63 2.20
CA ALA A 159 19.00 6.03 3.10
C ALA A 159 17.70 5.67 2.37
N LEU A 160 17.18 6.58 1.52
CA LEU A 160 15.98 6.35 0.72
C LEU A 160 16.17 5.21 -0.29
N GLY A 161 17.33 5.15 -0.94
CA GLY A 161 17.65 4.08 -1.88
C GLY A 161 17.77 2.72 -1.20
N ILE A 162 18.39 2.63 -0.02
CA ILE A 162 18.44 1.41 0.79
C ILE A 162 17.03 0.94 1.17
N LEU A 163 16.15 1.85 1.59
CA LEU A 163 14.75 1.54 1.89
C LEU A 163 14.02 0.97 0.66
N ALA A 164 14.21 1.57 -0.52
CA ALA A 164 13.62 1.08 -1.76
C ALA A 164 14.10 -0.34 -2.11
N ILE A 165 15.41 -0.62 -1.97
CA ILE A 165 15.97 -1.96 -2.15
C ILE A 165 15.37 -2.94 -1.14
N GLY A 166 15.21 -2.54 0.12
CA GLY A 166 14.54 -3.34 1.16
C GLY A 166 13.09 -3.70 0.79
N VAL A 167 12.34 -2.76 0.21
CA VAL A 167 10.98 -3.02 -0.33
C VAL A 167 11.04 -4.00 -1.50
N SER A 168 12.03 -3.90 -2.38
CA SER A 168 12.22 -4.87 -3.48
C SER A 168 12.49 -6.29 -2.95
N LEU A 169 13.38 -6.43 -1.95
CA LEU A 169 13.64 -7.72 -1.29
C LEU A 169 12.38 -8.30 -0.60
N PHE A 170 11.54 -7.45 -0.01
CA PHE A 170 10.25 -7.87 0.52
C PHE A 170 9.33 -8.45 -0.58
N GLN A 171 9.31 -7.83 -1.78
CA GLN A 171 8.55 -8.36 -2.92
C GLN A 171 9.13 -9.69 -3.44
N VAL A 172 10.46 -9.85 -3.44
CA VAL A 172 11.11 -11.14 -3.74
C VAL A 172 10.66 -12.21 -2.76
N ARG A 173 10.63 -11.90 -1.45
CA ARG A 173 10.09 -12.82 -0.43
C ARG A 173 8.62 -13.16 -0.69
N ALA A 174 7.80 -12.19 -1.10
CA ALA A 174 6.40 -12.42 -1.46
C ALA A 174 6.26 -13.35 -2.66
N LEU A 175 7.13 -13.23 -3.66
CA LEU A 175 7.18 -14.12 -4.82
C LEU A 175 7.52 -15.56 -4.43
N PHE A 176 8.52 -15.76 -3.57
CA PHE A 176 8.85 -17.10 -3.06
C PHE A 176 7.69 -17.68 -2.23
N TYR A 177 7.07 -16.86 -1.39
CA TYR A 177 5.89 -17.28 -0.63
C TYR A 177 4.74 -17.70 -1.54
N LYS A 178 4.49 -16.98 -2.64
CA LYS A 178 3.50 -17.34 -3.66
C LYS A 178 3.82 -18.68 -4.31
N LYS A 179 5.07 -18.90 -4.74
CA LYS A 179 5.52 -20.16 -5.34
C LYS A 179 5.35 -21.36 -4.39
N ALA A 180 5.60 -21.16 -3.11
CA ALA A 180 5.39 -22.18 -2.08
C ALA A 180 3.91 -22.44 -1.74
N ASN A 181 2.98 -21.59 -2.19
CA ASN A 181 1.54 -21.69 -1.90
C ASN A 181 0.72 -21.63 -3.21
N PRO A 182 0.64 -22.72 -4.00
CA PRO A 182 0.01 -22.73 -5.33
C PRO A 182 -1.43 -22.22 -5.38
N SER A 183 -2.18 -22.32 -4.28
CA SER A 183 -3.53 -21.73 -4.14
C SER A 183 -3.60 -20.21 -4.37
N LEU A 184 -2.46 -19.50 -4.38
CA LEU A 184 -2.36 -18.07 -4.69
C LEU A 184 -2.03 -17.79 -6.16
N THR A 185 -1.71 -18.82 -6.94
CA THR A 185 -1.24 -18.72 -8.33
C THR A 185 -2.38 -18.87 -9.34
N ASP A 186 -3.46 -19.55 -8.97
CA ASP A 186 -4.63 -19.78 -9.83
C ASP A 186 -5.65 -18.64 -9.73
N LYS A 187 -5.47 -17.61 -10.55
CA LYS A 187 -6.55 -16.73 -11.02
C LYS A 187 -6.25 -16.33 -12.46
N LYS A 188 -6.76 -17.10 -13.41
CA LYS A 188 -7.03 -16.62 -14.77
C LYS A 188 -8.31 -15.81 -14.76
#